data_AF-A0AAN6D4I2-F1
#
_entry.id   AF-A0AAN6D4I2-F1
#
_cell.length_a   1.000
_cell.length_b   1.000
_cell.length_c   1.000
_cell.angle_alpha   90.00
_cell.angle_beta   90.00
_cell.angle_gamma   90.00
#
_symmetry.space_group_name_H-M   'P 1'
#
loop_
_entity.id
_entity.type
_entity.pdbx_description
1 polymer ?
#
loop_
_entity_poly.entity_id
_entity_poly.type
_entity_poly.pdbx_seq_one_letter_code
_entity_poly.pdbx_strand_id
1 'polypeptide(L)'
;MDAIASLDSLIKAIYLMYKSDPQFLSQSFEASKDSNYSKSIFTLFDVFFRYLSKVERLKWANKLKNAKKQIDNADENTDWKLIRDDINKFKHWVAKIHETGGIPQYDLKNITSTIDSWVISLDDKKRSFNKKKFRFSYKPSRDNRLSYVESSQSSTFGTPTICGKDGIKCVIEKTHQGVFLSEIKNSIIVIPADMVAGAVTMNNCRGSLFVIHSESFLYAEELRNCIIIGRAHQMRLHKSKGVYLDIQIESTVNKIIIEESTSIKFVDGRNVEIDDFSEPSKKPVNYTMVDKLVNEAAVAETQLESLSSLLKSII
;
A
#
# COMPACT_ATOMS: atom_id res chain seq x y z
N MET A 1 17.98 4.47 38.85
CA MET A 1 17.84 5.93 38.92
C MET A 1 19.09 6.60 39.49
N ASP A 2 20.28 5.95 39.51
CA ASP A 2 21.46 6.49 40.24
C ASP A 2 22.76 6.44 39.44
N ALA A 3 22.76 6.98 38.22
CA ALA A 3 24.01 7.30 37.51
C ALA A 3 24.47 8.74 37.78
N ILE A 4 23.63 9.57 38.40
CA ILE A 4 23.89 10.99 38.68
C ILE A 4 24.65 11.18 40.00
N ALA A 5 24.57 10.21 40.91
CA ALA A 5 25.16 10.29 42.25
C ALA A 5 26.71 10.23 42.25
N SER A 6 27.34 9.75 41.17
CA SER A 6 28.81 9.62 41.07
C SER A 6 29.47 10.67 40.18
N LEU A 7 28.75 11.73 39.77
CA LEU A 7 29.36 12.82 39.00
C LEU A 7 30.14 13.75 39.93
N ASP A 8 31.34 14.13 39.48
CA ASP A 8 32.10 15.23 40.06
C ASP A 8 31.21 16.49 40.19
N SER A 9 31.32 17.18 41.32
CA SER A 9 30.41 18.27 41.72
C SER A 9 30.32 19.37 40.66
N LEU A 10 31.44 19.61 39.95
CA LEU A 10 31.54 20.55 38.85
C LEU A 10 30.69 20.13 37.65
N ILE A 11 30.73 18.85 37.28
CA ILE A 11 29.99 18.33 36.12
C ILE A 11 28.48 18.32 36.41
N LYS A 12 28.10 18.04 37.67
CA LYS A 12 26.70 18.11 38.11
C LYS A 12 26.17 19.55 38.06
N ALA A 13 26.97 20.53 38.46
CA ALA A 13 26.62 21.95 38.36
C ALA A 13 26.46 22.38 36.90
N ILE A 14 27.39 22.00 36.01
CA ILE A 14 27.33 22.31 34.57
C ILE A 14 26.07 21.71 33.92
N TYR A 15 25.73 20.47 34.27
CA TYR A 15 24.50 19.83 33.78
C TYR A 15 23.23 20.55 34.24
N LEU A 16 23.17 20.99 35.50
CA LEU A 16 22.02 21.74 36.04
C LEU A 16 21.90 23.13 35.41
N MET A 17 23.02 23.80 35.12
CA MET A 17 23.03 25.07 34.40
C MET A 17 22.52 24.91 32.96
N TYR A 18 23.00 23.90 32.22
CA TYR A 18 22.49 23.62 30.87
C TYR A 18 21.00 23.27 30.86
N LYS A 19 20.54 22.49 31.85
CA LYS A 19 19.13 22.09 31.94
C LYS A 19 18.20 23.28 32.26
N SER A 20 18.69 24.27 33.01
CA SER A 20 17.90 25.46 33.38
C SER A 20 17.89 26.51 32.29
N ASP A 21 18.99 26.67 31.54
CA ASP A 21 19.08 27.53 30.38
C ASP A 21 19.96 26.91 29.28
N PRO A 22 19.37 26.34 28.22
CA PRO A 22 20.12 25.78 27.11
C PRO A 22 20.97 26.79 26.33
N GLN A 23 20.64 28.09 26.42
CA GLN A 23 21.36 29.17 25.72
C GLN A 23 22.57 29.69 26.51
N PHE A 24 22.65 29.37 27.81
CA PHE A 24 23.78 29.72 28.67
C PHE A 24 25.12 29.25 28.09
N LEU A 25 25.14 28.06 27.48
CA LEU A 25 26.35 27.52 26.88
C LEU A 25 26.77 28.31 25.63
N SER A 26 25.83 28.65 24.75
CA SER A 26 26.13 29.42 23.54
C SER A 26 26.67 30.82 23.85
N GLN A 27 26.14 31.49 24.89
CA GLN A 27 26.62 32.82 25.30
C GLN A 27 27.99 32.76 25.98
N SER A 28 28.25 31.71 26.76
CA SER A 28 29.56 31.48 27.40
C SER A 28 30.67 31.17 26.38
N PHE A 29 30.31 30.57 25.22
CA PHE A 29 31.24 30.30 24.12
C PHE A 29 31.72 31.57 23.40
N GLU A 30 30.86 32.58 23.26
CA GLU A 30 31.24 33.84 22.61
C GLU A 30 32.12 34.73 23.52
N ALA A 31 31.89 34.69 24.83
CA ALA A 31 32.61 35.52 25.80
C ALA A 31 34.07 35.08 26.08
N SER A 32 34.49 33.85 25.70
CA SER A 32 35.77 33.28 26.15
C SER A 32 36.86 33.13 25.08
N LYS A 33 36.66 33.61 23.85
CA LYS A 33 37.56 33.35 22.71
C LYS A 33 39.03 33.80 22.89
N ASP A 34 39.35 34.71 23.83
CA ASP A 34 40.68 35.33 23.93
C ASP A 34 41.52 34.96 25.17
N SER A 35 41.18 33.92 25.94
CA SER A 35 41.98 33.53 27.12
C SER A 35 42.55 32.11 27.04
N ASN A 36 43.75 31.88 27.61
CA ASN A 36 44.31 30.52 27.79
C ASN A 36 43.41 29.62 28.68
N TYR A 37 42.53 30.22 29.49
CA TYR A 37 41.49 29.52 30.24
C TYR A 37 40.42 28.89 29.32
N SER A 38 40.21 29.43 28.12
CA SER A 38 39.25 28.90 27.16
C SER A 38 39.60 27.46 26.76
N LYS A 39 40.87 27.16 26.46
CA LYS A 39 41.31 25.82 26.02
C LYS A 39 41.02 24.72 27.05
N SER A 40 41.23 24.99 28.34
CA SER A 40 40.92 24.04 29.41
C SER A 40 39.41 23.85 29.59
N ILE A 41 38.62 24.93 29.46
CA ILE A 41 37.16 24.88 29.51
C ILE A 41 36.58 24.12 28.30
N PHE A 42 37.10 24.37 27.09
CA PHE A 42 36.75 23.63 25.88
C PHE A 42 37.04 22.14 26.01
N THR A 43 38.16 21.77 26.63
CA THR A 43 38.53 20.36 26.85
C THR A 43 37.59 19.69 27.85
N LEU A 44 37.21 20.39 28.94
CA LEU A 44 36.21 19.93 29.90
C LEU A 44 34.82 19.77 29.28
N PHE A 45 34.39 20.71 28.45
CA PHE A 45 33.13 20.61 27.71
C PHE A 45 33.15 19.48 26.68
N ASP A 46 34.23 19.30 25.92
CA ASP A 46 34.37 18.20 24.96
C ASP A 46 34.32 16.84 25.70
N VAL A 47 35.00 16.71 26.85
CA VAL A 47 34.91 15.51 27.69
C VAL A 47 33.49 15.31 28.23
N PHE A 48 32.80 16.38 28.63
CA PHE A 48 31.41 16.33 29.11
C PHE A 48 30.43 15.94 27.99
N PHE A 49 30.56 16.49 26.79
CA PHE A 49 29.75 16.12 25.63
C PHE A 49 30.01 14.68 25.19
N ARG A 50 31.27 14.22 25.21
CA ARG A 50 31.63 12.81 24.98
C ARG A 50 31.03 11.89 26.06
N TYR A 51 30.99 12.34 27.31
CA TYR A 51 30.39 11.58 28.41
C TYR A 51 28.86 11.52 28.32
N LEU A 52 28.19 12.65 28.05
CA LEU A 52 26.75 12.69 27.78
C LEU A 52 26.38 11.81 26.58
N SER A 53 27.13 11.91 25.49
CA SER A 53 27.00 11.03 24.32
C SER A 53 27.13 9.55 24.71
N LYS A 54 28.06 9.19 25.62
CA LYS A 54 28.23 7.82 26.12
C LYS A 54 27.05 7.34 26.97
N VAL A 55 26.50 8.19 27.85
CA VAL A 55 25.33 7.87 28.69
C VAL A 55 24.07 7.74 27.83
N GLU A 56 23.90 8.62 26.85
CA GLU A 56 22.79 8.53 25.90
C GLU A 56 22.92 7.30 25.01
N ARG A 57 24.12 6.99 24.50
CA ARG A 57 24.42 5.73 23.79
C ARG A 57 24.10 4.48 24.62
N LEU A 58 24.37 4.48 25.93
CA LEU A 58 24.00 3.38 26.82
C LEU A 58 22.48 3.26 27.01
N LYS A 59 21.77 4.39 27.15
CA LYS A 59 20.29 4.39 27.17
C LYS A 59 19.73 3.88 25.84
N TRP A 60 20.35 4.23 24.71
CA TRP A 60 20.00 3.73 23.37
C TRP A 60 20.24 2.23 23.26
N ALA A 61 21.43 1.75 23.63
CA ALA A 61 21.77 0.33 23.57
C ALA A 61 20.83 -0.54 24.42
N ASN A 62 20.42 -0.05 25.60
CA ASN A 62 19.46 -0.77 26.45
C ASN A 62 18.04 -0.79 25.86
N LYS A 63 17.55 0.34 25.35
CA LYS A 63 16.28 0.37 24.60
C LYS A 63 16.35 -0.53 23.36
N LEU A 64 17.50 -0.53 22.69
CA LEU A 64 17.74 -1.33 21.50
C LEU A 64 17.65 -2.83 21.81
N LYS A 65 18.33 -3.24 22.88
CA LYS A 65 18.34 -4.62 23.37
C LYS A 65 16.96 -5.08 23.85
N ASN A 66 16.20 -4.20 24.49
CA ASN A 66 14.85 -4.54 24.98
C ASN A 66 13.85 -4.74 23.83
N ALA A 67 13.82 -3.85 22.84
CA ALA A 67 12.91 -4.01 21.69
C ALA A 67 13.27 -5.24 20.86
N LYS A 68 14.57 -5.51 20.64
CA LYS A 68 15.00 -6.76 20.00
C LYS A 68 14.54 -8.00 20.79
N LYS A 69 14.69 -8.00 22.12
CA LYS A 69 14.24 -9.10 22.98
C LYS A 69 12.71 -9.31 22.92
N GLN A 70 11.93 -8.23 22.83
CA GLN A 70 10.48 -8.32 22.67
C GLN A 70 10.09 -8.91 21.31
N ILE A 71 10.75 -8.50 20.22
CA ILE A 71 10.55 -9.10 18.90
C ILE A 71 10.97 -10.57 18.89
N ASP A 72 12.09 -10.91 19.53
CA ASP A 72 12.62 -12.27 19.61
C ASP A 72 11.67 -13.22 20.35
N ASN A 73 11.04 -12.73 21.43
CA ASN A 73 10.13 -13.50 22.28
C ASN A 73 8.65 -13.43 21.86
N ALA A 74 8.30 -12.68 20.81
CA ALA A 74 6.91 -12.52 20.36
C ALA A 74 6.33 -13.84 19.83
N ASP A 75 5.09 -14.14 20.23
CA ASP A 75 4.33 -15.36 19.93
C ASP A 75 2.97 -15.05 19.25
N GLU A 76 2.15 -16.08 19.08
CA GLU A 76 0.84 -15.98 18.40
C GLU A 76 -0.19 -15.11 19.15
N ASN A 77 -0.01 -14.88 20.46
CA ASN A 77 -0.91 -14.11 21.31
C ASN A 77 -0.37 -12.70 21.60
N THR A 78 0.81 -12.38 21.11
CA THR A 78 1.47 -11.10 21.35
C THR A 78 0.73 -9.97 20.63
N ASP A 79 0.50 -8.86 21.32
CA ASP A 79 -0.08 -7.67 20.72
C ASP A 79 0.97 -6.93 19.87
N TRP A 80 1.01 -7.30 18.59
CA TRP A 80 1.90 -6.73 17.58
C TRP A 80 1.75 -5.21 17.40
N LYS A 81 0.59 -4.65 17.78
CA LYS A 81 0.32 -3.21 17.69
C LYS A 81 1.16 -2.46 18.73
N LEU A 82 1.24 -2.97 19.96
CA LEU A 82 2.04 -2.36 21.03
C LEU A 82 3.53 -2.31 20.69
N ILE A 83 4.09 -3.40 20.16
CA ILE A 83 5.51 -3.44 19.77
C ILE A 83 5.79 -2.46 18.62
N ARG A 84 4.87 -2.35 17.65
CA ARG A 84 4.99 -1.40 16.54
C ARG A 84 4.90 0.06 17.01
N ASP A 85 4.00 0.36 17.94
CA ASP A 85 3.86 1.69 18.52
C ASP A 85 5.12 2.10 19.28
N ASP A 86 5.77 1.17 19.97
CA ASP A 86 7.04 1.45 20.67
C ASP A 86 8.22 1.66 19.71
N ILE A 87 8.29 0.93 18.61
CA ILE A 87 9.26 1.19 17.53
C ILE A 87 9.02 2.58 16.91
N ASN A 88 7.76 2.95 16.67
CA ASN A 88 7.41 4.27 16.13
C ASN A 88 7.75 5.40 17.10
N LYS A 89 7.48 5.25 18.40
CA LYS A 89 7.89 6.21 19.44
C LYS A 89 9.41 6.37 19.46
N PHE A 90 10.15 5.27 19.31
CA PHE A 90 11.62 5.31 19.25
C PHE A 90 12.11 6.06 18.00
N LYS A 91 11.49 5.82 16.83
CA LYS A 91 11.79 6.53 15.58
C LYS A 91 11.57 8.04 15.70
N HIS A 92 10.44 8.46 16.26
CA HIS A 92 10.14 9.87 16.51
C HIS A 92 11.14 10.51 17.48
N TRP A 93 11.52 9.77 18.52
CA TRP A 93 12.49 10.25 19.49
C TRP A 93 13.89 10.43 18.89
N VAL A 94 14.34 9.51 18.03
CA VAL A 94 15.61 9.63 17.28
C VAL A 94 15.60 10.86 16.36
N ALA A 95 14.50 11.08 15.64
CA ALA A 95 14.35 12.27 14.78
C ALA A 95 14.45 13.57 15.59
N LYS A 96 13.75 13.64 16.73
CA LYS A 96 13.79 14.81 17.62
C LYS A 96 15.18 15.10 18.19
N ILE A 97 15.94 14.07 18.57
CA ILE A 97 17.31 14.28 19.08
C ILE A 97 18.25 14.74 17.98
N HIS A 98 18.10 14.21 16.77
CA HIS A 98 18.89 14.65 15.61
C HIS A 98 18.63 16.13 15.28
N GLU A 99 17.37 16.58 15.31
CA GLU A 99 17.02 18.00 15.12
C GLU A 99 17.69 18.90 16.17
N THR A 100 17.88 18.41 17.39
CA THR A 100 18.60 19.13 18.46
C THR A 100 20.13 18.99 18.38
N GLY A 101 20.68 18.38 17.32
CA GLY A 101 22.12 18.19 17.13
C GLY A 101 22.77 17.11 18.00
N GLY A 102 21.98 16.26 18.67
CA GLY A 102 22.48 15.28 19.63
C GLY A 102 23.01 13.97 19.02
N ILE A 103 22.79 13.73 17.71
CA ILE A 103 23.22 12.52 17.01
C ILE A 103 24.04 12.90 15.77
N PRO A 104 25.31 12.46 15.67
CA PRO A 104 26.09 12.61 14.44
C PRO A 104 25.41 11.94 13.25
N GLN A 105 25.48 12.55 12.08
CA GLN A 105 24.81 12.08 10.86
C GLN A 105 25.18 10.62 10.47
N TYR A 106 26.43 10.21 10.74
CA TYR A 106 26.88 8.83 10.54
C TYR A 106 26.14 7.84 11.46
N ASP A 107 25.98 8.18 12.74
CA ASP A 107 25.28 7.34 13.71
C ASP A 107 23.78 7.29 13.41
N LEU A 108 23.19 8.39 12.92
CA LEU A 108 21.78 8.43 12.51
C LEU A 108 21.48 7.40 11.42
N LYS A 109 22.35 7.26 10.42
CA LYS A 109 22.16 6.28 9.33
C LYS A 109 22.14 4.85 9.85
N ASN A 110 23.05 4.51 10.76
CA ASN A 110 23.11 3.19 11.38
C ASN A 110 21.90 2.91 12.28
N ILE A 111 21.45 3.91 13.05
CA ILE A 111 20.27 3.80 13.92
C ILE A 111 19.00 3.62 13.08
N THR A 112 18.83 4.42 12.03
CA THR A 112 17.66 4.35 11.14
C THR A 112 17.59 3.00 10.44
N SER A 113 18.72 2.52 9.89
CA SER A 113 18.80 1.20 9.27
C SER A 113 18.46 0.06 10.25
N THR A 114 18.88 0.18 11.51
CA THR A 114 18.55 -0.79 12.56
C THR A 114 17.05 -0.78 12.86
N ILE A 115 16.43 0.40 12.98
CA ILE A 115 14.99 0.54 13.21
C ILE A 115 14.19 -0.07 12.05
N ASP A 116 14.58 0.22 10.82
CA ASP A 116 13.91 -0.33 9.63
C ASP A 116 14.06 -1.86 9.57
N SER A 117 15.23 -2.40 9.95
CA SER A 117 15.45 -3.85 10.05
C SER A 117 14.50 -4.54 11.05
N TRP A 118 14.12 -3.83 12.12
CA TRP A 118 13.20 -4.35 13.12
C TRP A 118 11.75 -4.34 12.68
N VAL A 119 11.34 -3.30 11.95
CA VAL A 119 10.02 -3.26 11.33
C VAL A 119 9.86 -4.43 10.36
N ILE A 120 10.87 -4.67 9.53
CA ILE A 120 10.91 -5.80 8.60
C ILE A 120 10.85 -7.14 9.36
N SER A 121 11.69 -7.32 10.39
CA SER A 121 11.71 -8.55 11.19
C SER A 121 10.39 -8.84 11.90
N LEU A 122 9.71 -7.79 12.38
CA LEU A 122 8.39 -7.89 13.01
C LEU A 122 7.31 -8.30 12.00
N ASP A 123 7.31 -7.68 10.82
CA ASP A 123 6.37 -8.01 9.74
C ASP A 123 6.60 -9.44 9.22
N ASP A 124 7.86 -9.89 9.11
CA ASP A 124 8.20 -11.25 8.68
C ASP A 124 7.78 -12.30 9.72
N LYS A 125 7.94 -12.03 11.01
CA LYS A 125 7.41 -12.91 12.07
C LYS A 125 5.89 -12.96 12.05
N LYS A 126 5.21 -11.82 11.92
CA LYS A 126 3.75 -11.79 11.77
C LYS A 126 3.27 -12.62 10.58
N ARG A 127 3.96 -12.51 9.42
CA ARG A 127 3.66 -13.34 8.24
C ARG A 127 3.90 -14.82 8.48
N SER A 128 4.97 -15.20 9.19
CA SER A 128 5.27 -16.62 9.45
C SER A 128 4.24 -17.28 10.37
N PHE A 129 3.71 -16.55 11.37
CA PHE A 129 2.60 -17.02 12.20
C PHE A 129 1.28 -17.10 11.41
N ASN A 130 0.98 -16.11 10.57
CA ASN A 130 -0.23 -16.16 9.73
C ASN A 130 -0.18 -17.29 8.69
N LYS A 131 1.00 -17.66 8.19
CA LYS A 131 1.18 -18.82 7.30
C LYS A 131 0.86 -20.16 7.99
N LYS A 132 0.93 -20.26 9.33
CA LYS A 132 0.53 -21.48 10.06
C LYS A 132 -1.00 -21.63 10.18
N LYS A 133 -1.77 -20.54 10.15
CA LYS A 133 -3.25 -20.58 10.27
C LYS A 133 -3.97 -20.92 8.96
N PHE A 134 -3.31 -20.80 7.81
CA PHE A 134 -3.85 -21.24 6.53
C PHE A 134 -3.09 -22.48 6.01
N ARG A 135 -3.52 -23.66 6.45
CA ARG A 135 -3.29 -24.92 5.71
C ARG A 135 -4.63 -25.38 5.15
N PHE A 136 -4.83 -25.24 3.84
CA PHE A 136 -5.82 -26.05 3.15
C PHE A 136 -5.33 -27.50 3.16
N SER A 137 -5.70 -28.27 4.19
CA SER A 137 -5.53 -29.72 4.16
C SER A 137 -6.68 -30.35 3.38
N TYR A 138 -6.78 -30.05 2.08
CA TYR A 138 -7.55 -30.92 1.20
C TYR A 138 -6.63 -32.07 0.79
N LYS A 139 -6.70 -33.18 1.55
CA LYS A 139 -6.30 -34.47 1.01
C LYS A 139 -7.53 -34.97 0.25
N PRO A 140 -7.51 -35.08 -1.09
CA PRO A 140 -8.60 -35.72 -1.79
C PRO A 140 -8.67 -37.16 -1.28
N SER A 141 -9.75 -37.53 -0.58
CA SER A 141 -10.04 -38.93 -0.31
C SER A 141 -10.21 -39.58 -1.67
N ARG A 142 -9.34 -40.53 -2.00
CA ARG A 142 -9.52 -41.40 -3.16
C ARG A 142 -10.64 -42.38 -2.84
N ASP A 143 -11.88 -41.90 -2.79
CA ASP A 143 -13.05 -42.74 -2.78
C ASP A 143 -13.81 -42.51 -4.08
N ASN A 144 -13.63 -43.47 -4.99
CA ASN A 144 -14.42 -43.65 -6.20
C ASN A 144 -15.87 -43.97 -5.82
N ARG A 145 -16.63 -42.97 -5.39
CA ARG A 145 -18.09 -43.04 -5.38
C ARG A 145 -18.65 -41.78 -6.00
N LEU A 146 -19.10 -41.97 -7.25
CA LEU A 146 -20.12 -41.18 -7.91
C LEU A 146 -21.25 -40.91 -6.92
N SER A 147 -21.22 -39.75 -6.28
CA SER A 147 -22.32 -39.24 -5.48
C SER A 147 -22.86 -38.04 -6.22
N TYR A 148 -24.07 -38.24 -6.73
CA TYR A 148 -24.94 -37.24 -7.30
C TYR A 148 -25.07 -36.11 -6.26
N VAL A 149 -24.47 -34.95 -6.56
CA VAL A 149 -24.59 -33.77 -5.69
C VAL A 149 -25.95 -33.14 -6.00
N GLU A 150 -26.92 -33.47 -5.15
CA GLU A 150 -28.15 -32.69 -5.03
C GLU A 150 -27.81 -31.23 -4.71
N SER A 151 -28.46 -30.32 -5.43
CA SER A 151 -28.35 -28.89 -5.26
C SER A 151 -28.76 -28.50 -3.84
N SER A 152 -27.77 -28.27 -2.98
CA SER A 152 -27.97 -27.64 -1.69
C SER A 152 -28.20 -26.14 -1.89
N GLN A 153 -29.16 -25.64 -1.13
CA GLN A 153 -29.80 -24.34 -1.23
C GLN A 153 -28.83 -23.15 -1.22
N SER A 154 -29.22 -22.09 -1.95
CA SER A 154 -28.53 -20.82 -2.08
C SER A 154 -28.36 -20.11 -0.74
N SER A 155 -27.11 -19.92 -0.31
CA SER A 155 -26.79 -18.95 0.73
C SER A 155 -26.96 -17.53 0.19
N THR A 156 -27.68 -16.68 0.92
CA THR A 156 -28.14 -15.36 0.50
C THR A 156 -27.04 -14.26 0.58
N PHE A 157 -25.77 -14.65 0.67
CA PHE A 157 -24.58 -13.77 0.76
C PHE A 157 -23.56 -14.05 -0.34
N GLY A 158 -24.03 -14.46 -1.52
CA GLY A 158 -23.18 -14.73 -2.67
C GLY A 158 -22.86 -13.46 -3.45
N THR A 159 -21.57 -13.20 -3.69
CA THR A 159 -21.06 -12.33 -4.75
C THR A 159 -21.88 -12.57 -6.03
N PRO A 160 -22.72 -11.63 -6.51
CA PRO A 160 -23.44 -11.79 -7.76
C PRO A 160 -22.48 -12.23 -8.87
N THR A 161 -22.64 -13.49 -9.28
CA THR A 161 -21.77 -14.15 -10.25
C THR A 161 -22.55 -14.35 -11.54
N ILE A 162 -22.10 -13.71 -12.61
CA ILE A 162 -22.62 -13.92 -13.95
C ILE A 162 -21.54 -14.67 -14.72
N CYS A 163 -21.84 -15.91 -15.10
CA CYS A 163 -20.89 -16.79 -15.77
C CYS A 163 -21.48 -17.37 -17.06
N GLY A 164 -20.63 -17.55 -18.08
CA GLY A 164 -20.92 -18.38 -19.25
C GLY A 164 -22.03 -17.85 -20.15
N LYS A 165 -22.17 -16.52 -20.24
CA LYS A 165 -23.20 -15.88 -21.07
C LYS A 165 -22.63 -15.52 -22.44
N ASP A 166 -23.40 -15.77 -23.50
CA ASP A 166 -23.04 -15.39 -24.87
C ASP A 166 -24.23 -14.71 -25.54
N GLY A 167 -23.99 -13.58 -26.19
CA GLY A 167 -25.03 -12.86 -26.95
C GLY A 167 -26.21 -12.40 -26.11
N ILE A 168 -25.96 -11.81 -24.92
CA ILE A 168 -27.04 -11.27 -24.09
C ILE A 168 -26.84 -9.81 -23.74
N LYS A 169 -27.93 -9.10 -23.49
CA LYS A 169 -27.93 -7.85 -22.73
C LYS A 169 -28.46 -8.13 -21.33
N CYS A 170 -27.68 -7.84 -20.30
CA CYS A 170 -28.02 -8.09 -18.91
C CYS A 170 -27.84 -6.82 -18.08
N VAL A 171 -28.86 -6.45 -17.33
CA VAL A 171 -28.82 -5.36 -16.35
C VAL A 171 -28.77 -5.97 -14.96
N ILE A 172 -27.78 -5.55 -14.15
CA ILE A 172 -27.61 -6.06 -12.79
C ILE A 172 -28.34 -5.12 -11.82
N GLU A 173 -29.53 -5.54 -11.37
CA GLU A 173 -30.45 -4.70 -10.57
C GLU A 173 -30.15 -4.66 -9.06
N LYS A 174 -29.15 -5.41 -8.58
CA LYS A 174 -28.76 -5.43 -7.15
C LYS A 174 -27.26 -5.57 -7.00
N THR A 175 -26.58 -4.53 -6.55
CA THR A 175 -25.11 -4.49 -6.53
C THR A 175 -24.50 -3.89 -5.25
N HIS A 176 -25.06 -4.12 -4.05
CA HIS A 176 -24.37 -3.68 -2.82
C HIS A 176 -23.14 -4.52 -2.44
N GLN A 177 -22.83 -5.57 -3.20
CA GLN A 177 -21.74 -6.51 -2.93
C GLN A 177 -20.77 -6.58 -4.12
N GLY A 178 -19.71 -7.36 -3.99
CA GLY A 178 -18.81 -7.64 -5.11
C GLY A 178 -19.54 -8.34 -6.26
N VAL A 179 -19.19 -8.00 -7.49
CA VAL A 179 -19.71 -8.61 -8.73
C VAL A 179 -18.60 -9.39 -9.40
N PHE A 180 -18.87 -10.65 -9.75
CA PHE A 180 -17.95 -11.48 -10.52
C PHE A 180 -18.55 -11.80 -11.88
N LEU A 181 -17.85 -11.42 -12.95
CA LEU A 181 -18.24 -11.67 -14.34
C LEU A 181 -17.21 -12.60 -14.98
N SER A 182 -17.62 -13.76 -15.46
CA SER A 182 -16.69 -14.71 -16.07
C SER A 182 -17.23 -15.34 -17.35
N GLU A 183 -16.34 -15.60 -18.31
CA GLU A 183 -16.67 -16.32 -19.55
C GLU A 183 -17.79 -15.64 -20.37
N ILE A 184 -17.84 -14.31 -20.33
CA ILE A 184 -18.88 -13.51 -21.03
C ILE A 184 -18.43 -13.22 -22.46
N LYS A 185 -19.31 -13.50 -23.44
CA LYS A 185 -19.01 -13.35 -24.86
C LYS A 185 -20.09 -12.54 -25.57
N ASN A 186 -19.68 -11.67 -26.50
CA ASN A 186 -20.59 -10.92 -27.38
C ASN A 186 -21.78 -10.28 -26.65
N SER A 187 -21.60 -9.83 -25.41
CA SER A 187 -22.68 -9.44 -24.52
C SER A 187 -22.53 -8.00 -24.05
N ILE A 188 -23.64 -7.43 -23.59
CA ILE A 188 -23.70 -6.10 -22.97
C ILE A 188 -24.10 -6.30 -21.51
N ILE A 189 -23.20 -5.96 -20.58
CA ILE A 189 -23.49 -6.03 -19.15
C ILE A 189 -23.54 -4.60 -18.61
N VAL A 190 -24.63 -4.25 -17.95
CA VAL A 190 -24.88 -2.90 -17.42
C VAL A 190 -25.15 -2.98 -15.93
N ILE A 191 -24.36 -2.24 -15.15
CA ILE A 191 -24.70 -1.85 -13.79
C ILE A 191 -25.27 -0.43 -13.91
N PRO A 192 -26.55 -0.19 -13.57
CA PRO A 192 -27.16 1.13 -13.65
C PRO A 192 -26.37 2.21 -12.89
N ALA A 193 -26.37 3.45 -13.38
CA ALA A 193 -25.58 4.54 -12.81
C ALA A 193 -26.00 4.96 -11.38
N ASP A 194 -27.27 4.73 -11.04
CA ASP A 194 -27.84 4.90 -9.69
C ASP A 194 -27.41 3.80 -8.72
N MET A 195 -26.71 2.78 -9.21
CA MET A 195 -26.16 1.68 -8.43
C MET A 195 -24.64 1.63 -8.54
N VAL A 196 -23.98 1.17 -7.48
CA VAL A 196 -22.52 1.00 -7.46
C VAL A 196 -22.18 -0.33 -6.82
N ALA A 197 -21.39 -1.13 -7.53
CA ALA A 197 -20.87 -2.39 -7.03
C ALA A 197 -19.78 -2.16 -5.98
N GLY A 198 -19.69 -3.03 -4.97
CA GLY A 198 -18.60 -2.95 -4.00
C GLY A 198 -17.23 -3.12 -4.68
N ALA A 199 -17.03 -4.24 -5.37
CA ALA A 199 -15.87 -4.51 -6.22
C ALA A 199 -16.33 -5.25 -7.49
N VAL A 200 -15.67 -5.07 -8.63
CA VAL A 200 -16.00 -5.77 -9.87
C VAL A 200 -14.79 -6.56 -10.34
N THR A 201 -14.98 -7.85 -10.55
CA THR A 201 -13.93 -8.75 -11.05
C THR A 201 -14.42 -9.37 -12.35
N MET A 202 -13.66 -9.22 -13.42
CA MET A 202 -13.96 -9.75 -14.75
C MET A 202 -12.87 -10.73 -15.18
N ASN A 203 -13.26 -11.89 -15.68
CA ASN A 203 -12.33 -12.93 -16.12
C ASN A 203 -12.76 -13.56 -17.45
N ASN A 204 -11.83 -13.65 -18.42
CA ASN A 204 -12.01 -14.38 -19.68
C ASN A 204 -13.27 -13.93 -20.45
N CYS A 205 -13.43 -12.62 -20.64
CA CYS A 205 -14.54 -12.06 -21.43
C CYS A 205 -14.06 -11.60 -22.81
N ARG A 206 -14.91 -11.75 -23.84
CA ARG A 206 -14.56 -11.43 -25.23
C ARG A 206 -15.67 -10.70 -25.96
N GLY A 207 -15.31 -9.73 -26.81
CA GLY A 207 -16.25 -9.10 -27.74
C GLY A 207 -17.42 -8.44 -27.02
N SER A 208 -17.23 -8.00 -25.79
CA SER A 208 -18.32 -7.60 -24.89
C SER A 208 -18.16 -6.15 -24.46
N LEU A 209 -19.29 -5.56 -24.08
CA LEU A 209 -19.40 -4.20 -23.61
C LEU A 209 -19.84 -4.21 -22.14
N PHE A 210 -19.11 -3.47 -21.32
CA PHE A 210 -19.36 -3.38 -19.89
C PHE A 210 -19.58 -1.92 -19.51
N VAL A 211 -20.75 -1.60 -18.98
CA VAL A 211 -21.04 -0.32 -18.32
C VAL A 211 -21.08 -0.62 -16.83
N ILE A 212 -20.01 -0.29 -16.11
CA ILE A 212 -19.79 -0.76 -14.73
C ILE A 212 -19.29 0.34 -13.80
N HIS A 213 -19.88 0.40 -12.61
CA HIS A 213 -19.51 1.34 -11.55
C HIS A 213 -19.11 0.56 -10.30
N SER A 214 -17.93 0.86 -9.76
CA SER A 214 -17.35 0.19 -8.58
C SER A 214 -16.92 1.20 -7.51
N GLU A 215 -17.28 0.97 -6.25
CA GLU A 215 -16.88 1.82 -5.11
C GLU A 215 -15.44 1.56 -4.68
N SER A 216 -14.84 0.43 -5.08
CA SER A 216 -13.49 0.08 -4.66
C SER A 216 -12.61 -0.25 -5.87
N PHE A 217 -12.62 -1.50 -6.30
CA PHE A 217 -11.67 -2.01 -7.26
C PHE A 217 -12.38 -2.60 -8.47
N LEU A 218 -11.75 -2.44 -9.63
CA LEU A 218 -12.12 -3.10 -10.86
C LEU A 218 -10.92 -3.94 -11.31
N TYR A 219 -11.06 -5.25 -11.19
CA TYR A 219 -10.10 -6.21 -11.69
C TYR A 219 -10.58 -6.78 -13.01
N ALA A 220 -9.70 -6.82 -14.01
CA ALA A 220 -10.01 -7.34 -15.31
C ALA A 220 -8.86 -8.25 -15.78
N GLU A 221 -9.14 -9.53 -16.01
CA GLU A 221 -8.17 -10.51 -16.47
C GLU A 221 -8.65 -11.19 -17.75
N GLU A 222 -7.72 -11.42 -18.69
CA GLU A 222 -7.94 -12.15 -19.94
C GLU A 222 -9.08 -11.56 -20.82
N LEU A 223 -9.21 -10.24 -20.86
CA LEU A 223 -10.19 -9.57 -21.71
C LEU A 223 -9.71 -9.46 -23.16
N ARG A 224 -10.61 -9.72 -24.12
CA ARG A 224 -10.28 -9.63 -25.55
C ARG A 224 -11.32 -8.86 -26.35
N ASN A 225 -10.92 -7.79 -27.02
CA ASN A 225 -11.81 -6.98 -27.85
C ASN A 225 -13.04 -6.51 -27.06
N CYS A 226 -12.83 -5.89 -25.90
CA CYS A 226 -13.89 -5.45 -25.01
C CYS A 226 -13.89 -3.94 -24.85
N ILE A 227 -15.07 -3.38 -24.56
CA ILE A 227 -15.25 -1.98 -24.19
C ILE A 227 -15.65 -1.96 -22.72
N ILE A 228 -14.98 -1.15 -21.91
CA ILE A 228 -15.37 -0.90 -20.52
C ILE A 228 -15.57 0.60 -20.33
N ILE A 229 -16.73 0.96 -19.79
CA ILE A 229 -17.12 2.33 -19.48
C ILE A 229 -17.60 2.39 -18.04
N GLY A 230 -17.24 3.47 -17.33
CA GLY A 230 -17.85 3.80 -16.04
C GLY A 230 -16.87 4.40 -15.04
N ARG A 231 -16.94 3.98 -13.77
CA ARG A 231 -16.15 4.56 -12.68
C ARG A 231 -15.64 3.52 -11.69
N ALA A 232 -14.45 3.73 -11.15
CA ALA A 232 -13.87 2.90 -10.10
C ALA A 232 -12.91 3.71 -9.22
N HIS A 233 -12.68 3.30 -7.97
CA HIS A 233 -11.62 3.89 -7.16
C HIS A 233 -10.23 3.45 -7.63
N GLN A 234 -10.09 2.21 -8.09
CA GLN A 234 -8.84 1.64 -8.61
C GLN A 234 -9.14 0.64 -9.72
N MET A 235 -8.26 0.56 -10.72
CA MET A 235 -8.38 -0.40 -11.82
C MET A 235 -7.06 -1.11 -12.10
N ARG A 236 -7.15 -2.43 -12.30
CA ARG A 236 -6.05 -3.25 -12.82
C ARG A 236 -6.50 -4.12 -13.97
N LEU A 237 -5.77 -4.06 -15.07
CA LEU A 237 -5.95 -4.89 -16.25
C LEU A 237 -4.78 -5.86 -16.40
N HIS A 238 -5.08 -7.15 -16.55
CA HIS A 238 -4.10 -8.22 -16.64
C HIS A 238 -4.35 -9.10 -17.87
N LYS A 239 -3.30 -9.52 -18.59
CA LYS A 239 -3.35 -10.47 -19.72
C LYS A 239 -4.39 -10.14 -20.80
N SER A 240 -4.67 -8.86 -21.02
CA SER A 240 -5.78 -8.43 -21.86
C SER A 240 -5.32 -7.84 -23.18
N LYS A 241 -6.14 -7.95 -24.24
CA LYS A 241 -5.77 -7.49 -25.58
C LYS A 241 -6.92 -6.79 -26.29
N GLY A 242 -6.63 -5.63 -26.89
CA GLY A 242 -7.61 -4.89 -27.68
C GLY A 242 -8.76 -4.38 -26.81
N VAL A 243 -8.45 -3.80 -25.65
CA VAL A 243 -9.48 -3.29 -24.73
C VAL A 243 -9.56 -1.79 -24.86
N TYR A 244 -10.76 -1.26 -24.98
CA TYR A 244 -11.03 0.17 -24.92
C TYR A 244 -11.61 0.53 -23.55
N LEU A 245 -11.06 1.57 -22.93
CA LEU A 245 -11.32 1.97 -21.56
C LEU A 245 -11.72 3.46 -21.49
N ASP A 246 -12.98 3.71 -21.16
CA ASP A 246 -13.50 5.02 -20.75
C ASP A 246 -13.93 4.92 -19.27
N ILE A 247 -12.93 4.82 -18.39
CA ILE A 247 -13.13 4.74 -16.95
C ILE A 247 -12.64 6.01 -16.27
N GLN A 248 -13.47 6.54 -15.38
CA GLN A 248 -13.06 7.54 -14.41
C GLN A 248 -12.51 6.88 -13.14
N ILE A 249 -11.29 7.26 -12.74
CA ILE A 249 -10.70 6.82 -11.48
C ILE A 249 -10.94 7.88 -10.39
N GLU A 250 -11.62 7.50 -9.32
CA GLU A 250 -12.01 8.43 -8.24
C GLU A 250 -10.98 8.51 -7.10
N SER A 251 -9.91 7.70 -7.16
CA SER A 251 -8.79 7.77 -6.22
C SER A 251 -7.91 9.00 -6.44
N THR A 252 -7.35 9.54 -5.36
CA THR A 252 -6.37 10.65 -5.39
C THR A 252 -5.11 10.33 -6.20
N VAL A 253 -4.79 9.04 -6.39
CA VAL A 253 -3.63 8.60 -7.19
C VAL A 253 -3.95 8.63 -8.69
N ASN A 254 -5.24 8.58 -9.06
CA ASN A 254 -5.74 8.58 -10.44
C ASN A 254 -4.98 7.65 -11.40
N LYS A 255 -4.67 6.43 -10.94
CA LYS A 255 -3.78 5.50 -11.64
C LYS A 255 -4.49 4.21 -12.07
N ILE A 256 -4.22 3.77 -13.29
CA ILE A 256 -4.62 2.46 -13.81
C ILE A 256 -3.37 1.62 -14.00
N ILE A 257 -3.39 0.37 -13.50
CA ILE A 257 -2.28 -0.56 -13.65
C ILE A 257 -2.59 -1.52 -14.80
N ILE A 258 -1.67 -1.66 -15.75
CA ILE A 258 -1.73 -2.69 -16.80
C ILE A 258 -0.55 -3.64 -16.68
N GLU A 259 -0.82 -4.92 -16.95
CA GLU A 259 0.19 -5.98 -16.89
C GLU A 259 -0.14 -7.05 -17.92
N GLU A 260 0.88 -7.53 -18.63
CA GLU A 260 0.81 -8.50 -19.73
C GLU A 260 -0.27 -8.19 -20.76
N SER A 261 -0.57 -6.90 -20.95
CA SER A 261 -1.69 -6.42 -21.75
C SER A 261 -1.19 -5.66 -22.98
N THR A 262 -1.90 -5.75 -24.11
CA THR A 262 -1.46 -5.15 -25.39
C THR A 262 -2.61 -4.52 -26.16
N SER A 263 -2.31 -3.51 -26.98
CA SER A 263 -3.30 -2.80 -27.79
C SER A 263 -4.45 -2.21 -26.95
N ILE A 264 -4.12 -1.62 -25.81
CA ILE A 264 -5.10 -0.99 -24.93
C ILE A 264 -5.33 0.46 -25.37
N LYS A 265 -6.59 0.90 -25.41
CA LYS A 265 -6.98 2.27 -25.76
C LYS A 265 -7.60 2.93 -24.54
N PHE A 266 -7.02 4.04 -24.09
CA PHE A 266 -7.53 4.82 -22.96
C PHE A 266 -8.06 6.17 -23.46
N VAL A 267 -9.16 6.64 -22.87
CA VAL A 267 -9.66 7.98 -23.20
C VAL A 267 -8.84 9.07 -22.52
N ASP A 268 -8.32 10.02 -23.30
CA ASP A 268 -7.40 11.06 -22.82
C ASP A 268 -8.07 12.10 -21.89
N GLY A 269 -9.35 12.36 -22.10
CA GLY A 269 -10.13 13.33 -21.33
C GLY A 269 -10.33 13.03 -19.83
N ARG A 270 -9.76 11.93 -19.31
CA ARG A 270 -9.89 11.50 -17.91
C ARG A 270 -8.65 11.79 -17.04
N ASN A 271 -7.56 12.31 -17.62
CA ASN A 271 -6.31 12.65 -16.91
C ASN A 271 -5.71 11.50 -16.08
N VAL A 272 -5.94 10.24 -16.46
CA VAL A 272 -5.45 9.05 -15.75
C VAL A 272 -3.96 8.79 -16.00
N GLU A 273 -3.21 8.45 -14.96
CA GLU A 273 -1.85 7.93 -15.08
C GLU A 273 -1.89 6.42 -15.35
N ILE A 274 -1.15 5.95 -16.35
CA ILE A 274 -1.07 4.52 -16.67
C ILE A 274 0.26 3.95 -16.16
N ASP A 275 0.20 2.96 -15.28
CA ASP A 275 1.34 2.17 -14.83
C ASP A 275 1.44 0.88 -15.64
N ASP A 276 2.42 0.81 -16.54
CA ASP A 276 2.66 -0.39 -17.33
C ASP A 276 3.73 -1.27 -16.67
N PHE A 277 3.28 -2.35 -16.01
CA PHE A 277 4.16 -3.29 -15.34
C PHE A 277 4.87 -4.24 -16.31
N SER A 278 4.43 -4.32 -17.56
CA SER A 278 5.10 -5.11 -18.59
C SER A 278 6.28 -4.40 -19.23
N GLU A 279 6.30 -3.07 -19.19
CA GLU A 279 7.37 -2.27 -19.80
C GLU A 279 7.97 -1.30 -18.77
N PRO A 280 8.95 -1.75 -17.96
CA PRO A 280 9.57 -0.92 -16.94
C PRO A 280 10.31 0.31 -17.50
N SER A 281 10.54 0.37 -18.82
CA SER A 281 11.10 1.54 -19.49
C SER A 281 10.13 2.72 -19.65
N LYS A 282 8.85 2.56 -19.26
CA LYS A 282 7.78 3.58 -19.33
C LYS A 282 7.45 4.10 -20.75
N LYS A 283 7.92 3.42 -21.79
CA LYS A 283 7.50 3.75 -23.17
C LYS A 283 6.10 3.18 -23.42
N PRO A 284 5.14 3.97 -23.95
CA PRO A 284 3.79 3.50 -24.22
C PRO A 284 3.76 2.61 -25.47
N VAL A 285 4.17 1.35 -25.33
CA VAL A 285 4.11 0.34 -26.40
C VAL A 285 2.81 -0.46 -26.33
N ASN A 286 2.32 -0.69 -25.12
CA ASN A 286 1.17 -1.57 -24.86
C ASN A 286 -0.18 -0.85 -24.90
N TYR A 287 -0.17 0.48 -24.86
CA TYR A 287 -1.37 1.29 -24.84
C TYR A 287 -1.24 2.57 -25.67
N THR A 288 -2.38 3.16 -26.00
CA THR A 288 -2.51 4.43 -26.72
C THR A 288 -3.63 5.25 -26.08
N MET A 289 -3.49 6.58 -26.12
CA MET A 289 -4.53 7.51 -25.70
C MET A 289 -5.40 7.89 -26.90
N VAL A 290 -6.71 8.05 -26.70
CA VAL A 290 -7.67 8.43 -27.74
C VAL A 290 -8.65 9.51 -27.24
N ASP A 291 -9.01 10.44 -28.12
CA ASP A 291 -9.87 11.59 -27.74
C ASP A 291 -11.38 11.28 -27.72
N LYS A 292 -11.77 10.13 -28.28
CA LYS A 292 -13.16 9.77 -28.45
C LYS A 292 -13.74 9.33 -27.11
N LEU A 293 -14.41 10.24 -26.40
CA LEU A 293 -15.33 9.91 -25.31
C LEU A 293 -16.55 9.19 -25.86
N VAL A 294 -17.04 8.19 -25.15
CA VAL A 294 -18.30 7.52 -25.52
C VAL A 294 -19.34 7.86 -24.47
N ASN A 295 -20.51 8.35 -24.92
CA ASN A 295 -21.59 8.69 -24.02
C ASN A 295 -22.14 7.41 -23.36
N GLU A 296 -21.93 7.29 -22.05
CA GLU A 296 -22.32 6.14 -21.24
C GLU A 296 -23.80 5.77 -21.39
N ALA A 297 -24.70 6.77 -21.36
CA ALA A 297 -26.13 6.54 -21.50
C ALA A 297 -26.49 5.96 -22.87
N ALA A 298 -25.90 6.51 -23.95
CA ALA A 298 -26.10 6.00 -25.30
C ALA A 298 -25.58 4.55 -25.46
N VAL A 299 -24.52 4.20 -24.72
CA VAL A 299 -23.94 2.86 -24.76
C VAL A 299 -24.75 1.86 -23.94
N ALA A 300 -25.25 2.26 -22.78
CA ALA A 300 -26.16 1.44 -21.99
C ALA A 300 -27.45 1.11 -22.76
N GLU A 301 -27.92 2.04 -23.62
CA GLU A 301 -29.07 1.84 -24.49
C GLU A 301 -28.77 1.05 -25.78
N THR A 302 -27.50 0.79 -26.08
CA THR A 302 -27.11 0.09 -27.31
C THR A 302 -27.80 -1.28 -27.41
N GLN A 303 -28.34 -1.54 -28.61
CA GLN A 303 -28.94 -2.83 -28.96
C GLN A 303 -27.85 -3.85 -29.24
N LEU A 304 -28.08 -5.11 -28.83
CA LEU A 304 -27.09 -6.17 -28.93
C LEU A 304 -26.62 -6.40 -30.38
N GLU A 305 -27.52 -6.24 -31.36
CA GLU A 305 -27.21 -6.40 -32.79
C GLU A 305 -26.18 -5.35 -33.27
N SER A 306 -26.11 -4.20 -32.61
CA SER A 306 -25.20 -3.12 -32.95
C SER A 306 -23.82 -3.25 -32.28
N LEU A 307 -23.64 -4.21 -31.37
CA LEU A 307 -22.41 -4.38 -30.60
C LEU A 307 -21.20 -4.68 -31.50
N SER A 308 -21.36 -5.56 -32.50
CA SER A 308 -20.27 -5.93 -33.42
C SER A 308 -19.79 -4.73 -34.24
N SER A 309 -20.71 -3.90 -34.76
CA SER A 309 -20.37 -2.66 -35.45
C SER A 309 -19.71 -1.65 -34.52
N LEU A 310 -20.21 -1.52 -33.28
CA LEU A 310 -19.65 -0.60 -32.30
C LEU A 310 -18.20 -0.98 -31.96
N LEU A 311 -17.94 -2.25 -31.66
CA LEU A 311 -16.59 -2.76 -31.35
C LEU A 311 -15.63 -2.50 -32.50
N LYS A 312 -16.01 -2.79 -33.75
CA LYS A 312 -15.18 -2.54 -34.94
C LYS A 312 -14.89 -1.05 -35.16
N SER A 313 -15.78 -0.17 -34.74
CA SER A 313 -15.60 1.29 -34.92
C SER A 313 -14.70 1.92 -33.86
N ILE A 314 -14.41 1.21 -32.77
CA ILE A 314 -13.69 1.72 -31.60
C ILE A 314 -12.34 1.00 -31.43
N ILE A 315 -12.32 -0.33 -31.53
CA ILE A 315 -11.15 -1.20 -31.31
C ILE A 315 -10.47 -1.47 -32.65
#